data_AF-A0A1I3SZH3-F1
#
_entry.id   AF-A0A1I3SZH3-F1
#
_cell.length_a   1.000
_cell.length_b   1.000
_cell.length_c   1.000
_cell.angle_alpha   90.00
_cell.angle_beta   90.00
_cell.angle_gamma   90.00
#
_symmetry.space_group_name_H-M   'P 1'
#
loop_
_entity.id
_entity.type
_entity.pdbx_description
1 polymer ?
#
loop_
_entity_poly.entity_id
_entity_poly.type
_entity_poly.pdbx_seq_one_letter_code
_entity_poly.pdbx_strand_id
1 'polypeptide(L)'
;MQIQNQSFIHLLRQAIENEWNAVDFYKRLGGDTSNRLFRHYIKHAEEDEWKHYQMFQHLHLQLTGRYHEFEPKQVSYRSFENGIIQAQIDEFDAAEMYRHMLFMIPTPIAYQALFVALTDEMEHATRFGTIYGRLK
;
A
#
# COMPACT_ATOMS: atom_id res chain seq x y z
N MET A 1 -13.99 -5.38 2.74
CA MET A 1 -13.64 -6.23 3.92
C MET A 1 -14.43 -5.82 5.16
N GLN A 2 -14.76 -6.75 6.06
CA GLN A 2 -15.39 -6.42 7.37
C GLN A 2 -14.32 -5.96 8.38
N ILE A 3 -13.86 -4.71 8.25
CA ILE A 3 -12.82 -4.10 9.11
C ILE A 3 -13.35 -3.66 10.50
N GLN A 4 -14.67 -3.58 10.70
CA GLN A 4 -15.30 -2.95 11.87
C GLN A 4 -15.06 -3.62 13.24
N ASN A 5 -14.47 -4.80 13.29
CA ASN A 5 -14.21 -5.55 14.54
C ASN A 5 -12.73 -5.86 14.79
N GLN A 6 -11.83 -5.34 13.95
CA GLN A 6 -10.39 -5.58 14.09
C GLN A 6 -9.75 -4.52 14.99
N SER A 7 -8.79 -4.93 15.82
CA SER A 7 -8.00 -3.97 16.63
C SER A 7 -7.04 -3.15 15.74
N PHE A 8 -6.67 -1.95 16.20
CA PHE A 8 -5.66 -1.12 15.52
C PHE A 8 -4.36 -1.88 15.23
N ILE A 9 -3.87 -2.66 16.20
CA ILE A 9 -2.63 -3.44 16.05
C ILE A 9 -2.79 -4.54 15.00
N HIS A 10 -3.96 -5.15 14.88
CA HIS A 10 -4.23 -6.13 13.84
C HIS A 10 -4.18 -5.49 12.45
N LEU A 11 -4.85 -4.35 12.27
CA LEU A 11 -4.83 -3.58 11.02
C LEU A 11 -3.43 -3.09 10.68
N LEU A 12 -2.66 -2.65 11.68
CA LEU A 12 -1.28 -2.22 11.47
C LEU A 12 -0.38 -3.37 10.99
N ARG A 13 -0.56 -4.59 11.50
CA ARG A 13 0.16 -5.76 11.00
C ARG A 13 -0.21 -6.09 9.56
N GLN A 14 -1.50 -6.02 9.24
CA GLN A 14 -1.98 -6.20 7.88
C GLN A 14 -1.42 -5.14 6.92
N ALA A 15 -1.39 -3.87 7.35
CA ALA A 15 -0.76 -2.78 6.61
C ALA A 15 0.71 -3.10 6.30
N ILE A 16 1.50 -3.47 7.32
CA ILE A 16 2.91 -3.83 7.15
C ILE A 16 3.10 -4.93 6.11
N GLU A 17 2.28 -5.99 6.18
CA GLU A 17 2.35 -7.10 5.23
C GLU A 17 1.98 -6.67 3.81
N ASN A 18 0.92 -5.86 3.67
CA ASN A 18 0.44 -5.35 2.39
C ASN A 18 1.48 -4.46 1.71
N GLU A 19 2.01 -3.46 2.43
CA GLU A 19 3.03 -2.53 1.93
C GLU A 19 4.27 -3.26 1.44
N TRP A 20 4.76 -4.23 2.21
CA TRP A 20 5.91 -5.03 1.80
C TRP A 20 5.65 -5.80 0.50
N ASN A 21 4.48 -6.42 0.39
CA ASN A 21 4.13 -7.21 -0.78
C ASN A 21 3.90 -6.31 -2.02
N ALA A 22 3.40 -5.08 -1.83
CA ALA A 22 3.20 -4.08 -2.86
C ALA A 22 4.53 -3.61 -3.48
N VAL A 23 5.60 -3.46 -2.68
CA VAL A 23 6.94 -3.12 -3.19
C VAL A 23 7.43 -4.12 -4.25
N ASP A 24 7.40 -5.43 -3.97
CA ASP A 24 7.79 -6.43 -4.97
C ASP A 24 6.84 -6.44 -6.17
N PHE A 25 5.55 -6.32 -5.91
CA PHE A 25 4.52 -6.28 -6.95
C PHE A 25 4.77 -5.14 -7.95
N TYR A 26 4.90 -3.91 -7.46
CA TYR A 26 5.05 -2.73 -8.30
C TYR A 26 6.40 -2.71 -9.00
N LYS A 27 7.46 -3.18 -8.35
CA LYS A 27 8.77 -3.37 -8.99
C LYS A 27 8.68 -4.27 -10.22
N ARG A 28 8.01 -5.43 -10.11
CA ARG A 28 7.81 -6.33 -11.25
C ARG A 28 6.91 -5.70 -12.31
N LEU A 29 5.80 -5.09 -11.89
CA LEU A 29 4.84 -4.48 -12.82
C LEU A 29 5.47 -3.34 -13.62
N GLY A 30 6.35 -2.53 -13.00
CA GLY A 30 7.13 -1.50 -13.68
C GLY A 30 8.14 -2.06 -14.69
N GLY A 31 8.60 -3.30 -14.48
CA GLY A 31 9.46 -4.03 -15.42
C GLY A 31 8.75 -4.49 -16.69
N ASP A 32 7.43 -4.69 -16.62
CA ASP A 32 6.61 -5.22 -17.73
C ASP A 32 6.24 -4.18 -18.79
N THR A 33 6.63 -2.92 -18.62
CA THR A 33 6.31 -1.84 -19.56
C THR A 33 7.53 -1.05 -20.03
N SER A 34 7.55 -0.71 -21.31
CA SER A 34 8.54 0.19 -21.90
C SER A 34 8.07 1.66 -21.91
N ASN A 35 6.81 1.92 -21.57
CA ASN A 35 6.24 3.26 -21.53
C ASN A 35 6.84 4.05 -20.35
N ARG A 36 7.51 5.16 -20.66
CA ARG A 36 8.21 5.99 -19.66
C ARG A 36 7.26 6.57 -18.60
N LEU A 37 6.07 7.00 -19.00
CA LEU A 37 5.09 7.55 -18.07
C LEU A 37 4.58 6.46 -17.11
N PHE A 38 4.24 5.28 -17.65
CA PHE A 38 3.74 4.19 -16.83
C PHE A 38 4.81 3.72 -15.83
N ARG A 39 6.05 3.54 -16.29
CA ARG A 39 7.17 3.24 -15.38
C ARG A 39 7.37 4.28 -14.31
N HIS A 40 7.27 5.57 -14.64
CA HIS A 40 7.42 6.63 -13.67
C HIS A 40 6.34 6.58 -12.59
N TYR A 41 5.08 6.36 -12.98
CA TYR A 41 3.97 6.24 -12.04
C TYR A 41 4.09 5.01 -11.14
N ILE A 42 4.39 3.84 -11.71
CA ILE A 42 4.54 2.61 -10.94
C ILE A 42 5.76 2.70 -10.01
N LYS A 43 6.86 3.28 -10.48
CA LYS A 43 8.08 3.44 -9.68
C LYS A 43 7.87 4.38 -8.49
N HIS A 44 7.06 5.42 -8.66
CA HIS A 44 6.70 6.32 -7.57
C HIS A 44 5.97 5.56 -6.46
N ALA A 45 4.90 4.83 -6.82
CA ALA A 45 4.18 3.99 -5.86
C ALA A 45 5.13 3.01 -5.16
N GLU A 46 5.96 2.26 -5.91
CA GLU A 46 6.95 1.32 -5.33
C GLU A 46 7.86 1.98 -4.26
N GLU A 47 8.29 3.22 -4.48
CA GLU A 47 9.15 3.95 -3.54
C GLU A 47 8.40 4.42 -2.30
N ASP A 48 7.12 4.76 -2.43
CA ASP A 48 6.27 5.20 -1.34
C ASP A 48 5.80 4.01 -0.49
N GLU A 49 5.46 2.86 -1.08
CA GLU A 49 5.14 1.63 -0.33
C GLU A 49 6.31 1.17 0.56
N TRP A 50 7.54 1.34 0.07
CA TRP A 50 8.72 1.03 0.87
C TRP A 50 8.81 1.95 2.10
N LYS A 51 8.48 3.24 1.95
CA LYS A 51 8.46 4.19 3.08
C LYS A 51 7.31 3.86 4.03
N HIS A 52 6.12 3.55 3.51
CA HIS A 52 4.95 3.17 4.30
C HIS A 52 5.25 1.93 5.15
N TYR A 53 5.82 0.88 4.54
CA TYR A 53 6.29 -0.30 5.26
C TYR A 53 7.21 0.06 6.43
N GLN A 54 8.23 0.90 6.18
CA GLN A 54 9.19 1.32 7.20
C GLN A 54 8.51 2.12 8.33
N MET A 55 7.61 3.04 7.96
CA MET A 55 6.85 3.86 8.90
C MET A 55 5.93 3.00 9.78
N PHE A 56 5.23 2.04 9.20
CA PHE A 56 4.34 1.15 9.94
C PHE A 56 5.10 0.15 10.81
N GLN A 57 6.25 -0.37 10.35
CA GLN A 57 7.12 -1.18 11.20
C GLN A 57 7.64 -0.39 12.41
N HIS A 58 8.05 0.86 12.20
CA HIS A 58 8.46 1.73 13.29
C HIS A 58 7.31 2.01 14.26
N LEU A 59 6.11 2.29 13.75
CA LEU A 59 4.92 2.48 14.58
C LEU A 59 4.57 1.21 15.38
N HIS A 60 4.64 0.03 14.77
CA HIS A 60 4.40 -1.23 15.45
C HIS A 60 5.42 -1.48 16.56
N LEU A 61 6.70 -1.16 16.32
CA LEU A 61 7.74 -1.19 17.35
C LEU A 61 7.40 -0.26 18.52
N GLN A 62 7.00 0.98 18.25
CA GLN A 62 6.65 1.95 19.30
C GLN A 62 5.44 1.51 20.13
N LEU A 63 4.46 0.85 19.51
CA LEU A 63 3.24 0.42 20.18
C LEU A 63 3.37 -0.91 20.92
N THR A 64 4.24 -1.81 20.46
CA THR A 64 4.28 -3.21 20.94
C THR A 64 5.63 -3.63 21.50
N GLY A 65 6.67 -2.82 21.33
CA GLY A 65 8.04 -3.12 21.75
C GLY A 65 8.80 -4.05 20.80
N ARG A 66 8.23 -4.44 19.66
CA ARG A 66 8.90 -5.28 18.65
C ARG A 66 8.44 -4.96 17.22
N TYR A 67 9.27 -5.28 16.24
CA TYR A 67 8.85 -5.31 14.84
C TYR A 67 7.83 -6.43 14.61
N HIS A 68 6.98 -6.25 13.60
CA HIS A 68 6.09 -7.32 13.13
C HIS A 68 6.90 -8.27 12.23
N GLU A 69 6.85 -9.56 12.56
CA GLU A 69 7.46 -10.63 11.78
C GLU A 69 6.37 -11.34 11.00
N PHE A 70 6.61 -11.57 9.71
CA PHE A 70 5.67 -12.20 8.79
C PHE A 70 6.43 -12.90 7.67
N GLU A 71 5.74 -13.78 6.95
CA GLU A 71 6.26 -14.40 5.74
C GLU A 71 5.78 -13.60 4.53
N PRO A 72 6.69 -13.01 3.72
CA PRO A 72 6.32 -12.28 2.51
C PRO A 72 5.50 -13.13 1.54
N LYS A 73 4.50 -12.50 0.91
CA LYS A 73 3.67 -13.14 -0.10
C LYS A 73 3.82 -12.40 -1.42
N GLN A 74 4.05 -13.15 -2.48
CA GLN A 74 4.16 -12.57 -3.81
C GLN A 74 2.77 -12.38 -4.42
N VAL A 75 2.44 -11.15 -4.82
CA VAL A 75 1.20 -10.87 -5.58
C VAL A 75 1.39 -11.35 -7.02
N SER A 76 0.57 -12.31 -7.44
CA SER A 76 0.56 -12.85 -8.80
C SER A 76 -0.47 -12.15 -9.69
N TYR A 77 -0.11 -11.85 -10.94
CA TYR A 77 -1.02 -11.28 -11.93
C TYR A 77 -0.78 -11.92 -13.31
N ARG A 78 -1.82 -11.94 -14.16
CA ARG A 78 -1.83 -12.70 -15.44
C ARG A 78 -1.33 -11.91 -16.65
N SER A 79 -1.43 -10.59 -16.60
CA SER A 79 -1.00 -9.67 -17.65
C SER A 79 -0.73 -8.30 -17.03
N PHE A 80 -0.01 -7.43 -17.75
CA PHE A 80 0.22 -6.05 -17.31
C PHE A 80 -1.09 -5.31 -17.00
N GLU A 81 -2.10 -5.41 -17.86
CA GLU A 81 -3.41 -4.81 -17.64
C GLU A 81 -4.08 -5.32 -16.35
N ASN A 82 -4.08 -6.64 -16.13
CA ASN A 82 -4.63 -7.22 -14.90
C ASN A 82 -3.84 -6.75 -13.66
N GLY A 83 -2.51 -6.61 -13.78
CA GLY A 83 -1.67 -6.08 -12.71
C GLY A 83 -2.02 -4.62 -12.38
N ILE A 84 -2.24 -3.77 -13.38
CA ILE A 84 -2.65 -2.38 -13.15
C ILE A 84 -4.03 -2.29 -12.50
N ILE A 85 -4.98 -3.11 -12.93
CA ILE A 85 -6.33 -3.16 -12.31
C ILE A 85 -6.22 -3.63 -10.86
N GLN A 86 -5.44 -4.67 -10.59
CA GLN A 86 -5.24 -5.20 -9.24
C GLN A 86 -4.59 -4.15 -8.34
N ALA A 87 -3.51 -3.52 -8.79
CA ALA A 87 -2.84 -2.42 -8.07
C ALA A 87 -3.84 -1.31 -7.74
N GLN A 88 -4.61 -0.82 -8.73
CA GLN A 88 -5.60 0.22 -8.48
C GLN A 88 -6.63 -0.15 -7.39
N ILE A 89 -7.12 -1.40 -7.39
CA ILE A 89 -8.08 -1.86 -6.39
C ILE A 89 -7.42 -1.95 -5.01
N ASP A 90 -6.21 -2.50 -4.94
CA ASP A 90 -5.46 -2.65 -3.69
C ASP A 90 -5.17 -1.28 -3.05
N GLU A 91 -4.82 -0.27 -3.86
CA GLU A 91 -4.62 1.12 -3.40
C GLU A 91 -5.90 1.75 -2.82
N PHE A 92 -7.05 1.56 -3.49
CA PHE A 92 -8.32 2.05 -2.94
C PHE A 92 -8.68 1.34 -1.62
N ASP A 93 -8.48 0.03 -1.55
CA ASP A 93 -8.74 -0.75 -0.34
C ASP A 93 -7.80 -0.32 0.82
N ALA A 94 -6.53 -0.04 0.51
CA ALA A 94 -5.55 0.47 1.47
C ALA A 94 -5.93 1.88 1.97
N ALA A 95 -6.30 2.80 1.08
CA ALA A 95 -6.81 4.12 1.46
C ALA A 95 -8.04 4.02 2.39
N GLU A 96 -8.99 3.12 2.09
CA GLU A 96 -10.15 2.90 2.97
C GLU A 96 -9.74 2.35 4.35
N MET A 97 -8.79 1.41 4.37
CA MET A 97 -8.25 0.85 5.61
C MET A 97 -7.54 1.91 6.45
N TYR A 98 -6.66 2.73 5.86
CA TYR A 98 -5.93 3.77 6.58
C TYR A 98 -6.83 4.88 7.10
N ARG A 99 -7.86 5.27 6.33
CA ARG A 99 -8.90 6.17 6.83
C ARG A 99 -9.64 5.58 8.03
N HIS A 100 -9.95 4.28 8.01
CA HIS A 100 -10.57 3.63 9.16
C HIS A 100 -9.63 3.63 10.37
N MET A 101 -8.35 3.31 10.17
CA MET A 101 -7.32 3.34 11.22
C MET A 101 -7.14 4.73 11.82
N LEU A 102 -7.25 5.81 11.03
CA LEU A 102 -7.21 7.18 11.53
C LEU A 102 -8.29 7.46 12.59
N PHE A 103 -9.47 6.87 12.46
CA PHE A 103 -10.56 7.05 13.43
C PHE A 103 -10.39 6.23 14.71
N MET A 104 -9.41 5.34 14.76
CA MET A 104 -9.13 4.49 15.91
C MET A 104 -7.69 4.63 16.43
N ILE A 105 -6.98 5.70 16.07
CA ILE A 105 -5.59 5.88 16.48
C ILE A 105 -5.46 5.80 18.01
N PRO A 106 -4.58 4.93 18.55
CA PRO A 106 -4.40 4.79 19.99
C PRO A 106 -3.55 5.92 20.57
N THR A 107 -2.82 6.64 19.72
CA THR A 107 -1.85 7.68 20.12
C THR A 107 -1.60 8.66 18.97
N PRO A 108 -1.32 9.94 19.24
CA PRO A 108 -1.02 10.94 18.21
C PRO A 108 0.16 10.59 17.30
N ILE A 109 1.12 9.77 17.75
CA ILE A 109 2.27 9.39 16.93
C ILE A 109 1.89 8.56 15.68
N ALA A 110 0.74 7.88 15.74
CA ALA A 110 0.22 7.12 14.60
C ALA A 110 -0.36 8.02 13.49
N TYR A 111 -0.77 9.25 13.82
CA TYR A 111 -1.50 10.12 12.91
C TYR A 111 -0.70 10.45 11.65
N GLN A 112 0.56 10.87 11.83
CA GLN A 112 1.41 11.25 10.70
C GLN A 112 1.62 10.08 9.74
N ALA A 113 1.90 8.88 10.26
CA ALA A 113 2.15 7.72 9.42
C ALA A 113 0.93 7.32 8.58
N LEU A 114 -0.24 7.29 9.22
CA LEU A 114 -1.49 6.94 8.53
C LEU A 114 -1.99 8.02 7.59
N PHE A 115 -1.80 9.30 7.93
CA PHE A 115 -2.24 10.39 7.08
C PHE A 115 -1.44 10.45 5.78
N VAL A 116 -0.11 10.28 5.85
CA VAL A 116 0.77 10.23 4.67
C VAL A 116 0.37 9.06 3.77
N ALA A 117 0.33 7.84 4.31
CA ALA A 117 -0.03 6.66 3.53
C ALA A 117 -1.43 6.77 2.91
N LEU A 118 -2.43 7.23 3.68
CA LEU A 118 -3.78 7.48 3.16
C LEU A 118 -3.78 8.39 1.92
N THR A 119 -3.07 9.52 1.98
CA THR A 119 -3.07 10.47 0.87
C THR A 119 -2.30 9.96 -0.33
N ASP A 120 -1.22 9.21 -0.08
CA ASP A 120 -0.38 8.63 -1.11
C ASP A 120 -1.13 7.48 -1.82
N GLU A 121 -1.90 6.63 -1.12
CA GLU A 121 -2.68 5.57 -1.79
C GLU A 121 -3.80 6.12 -2.68
N MET A 122 -4.43 7.23 -2.28
CA MET A 122 -5.40 7.92 -3.14
C MET A 122 -4.75 8.45 -4.43
N GLU A 123 -3.49 8.88 -4.32
CA GLU A 123 -2.66 9.37 -5.41
C GLU A 123 -2.24 8.21 -6.33
N HIS A 124 -1.76 7.11 -5.76
CA HIS A 124 -1.40 5.88 -6.45
C HIS A 124 -2.58 5.30 -7.23
N ALA A 125 -3.75 5.16 -6.61
CA ALA A 125 -4.97 4.68 -7.27
C ALA A 125 -5.34 5.54 -8.50
N THR A 126 -5.13 6.86 -8.41
CA THR A 126 -5.35 7.79 -9.52
C THR A 126 -4.32 7.59 -10.64
N ARG A 127 -3.05 7.33 -10.30
CA ARG A 127 -2.00 7.02 -11.26
C ARG A 127 -2.26 5.71 -12.00
N PHE A 128 -2.58 4.63 -11.28
CA PHE A 128 -2.92 3.34 -11.89
C PHE A 128 -4.17 3.45 -12.78
N GLY A 129 -5.19 4.20 -12.33
CA GLY A 129 -6.36 4.52 -13.15
C GLY A 129 -6.02 5.26 -14.45
N THR A 130 -5.06 6.18 -14.39
CA THR A 130 -4.53 6.88 -15.57
C THR A 130 -3.84 5.91 -16.54
N ILE A 131 -3.08 4.94 -16.02
CA ILE A 131 -2.45 3.90 -16.86
C ILE A 131 -3.53 3.05 -17.53
N TYR A 132 -4.49 2.53 -16.76
CA TYR A 132 -5.56 1.68 -17.28
C TYR A 132 -6.40 2.39 -18.35
N GLY A 133 -6.75 3.66 -18.14
CA GLY A 133 -7.46 4.47 -19.12
C GLY A 133 -6.70 4.69 -20.44
N ARG A 134 -5.38 4.50 -20.45
CA ARG A 134 -4.51 4.63 -21.63
C ARG A 134 -4.06 3.30 -22.23
N LEU A 135 -4.47 2.17 -21.65
CA LEU A 135 -4.33 0.84 -22.24
C LEU A 135 -5.47 0.53 -23.22
N LYS A 136 -6.56 1.31 -23.17
CA LYS A 136 -7.74 1.23 -24.04
C LYS A 136 -7.58 2.04 -25.31
#